data_AF-A0A3M1GC38-F1
#
_entry.id   AF-A0A3M1GC38-F1
#
_cell.length_a   1.000
_cell.length_b   1.000
_cell.length_c   1.000
_cell.angle_alpha   90.00
_cell.angle_beta   90.00
_cell.angle_gamma   90.00
#
_symmetry.space_group_name_H-M   'P 1'
#
loop_
_entity.id
_entity.type
_entity.pdbx_description
1 polymer ?
#
loop_
_entity_poly.entity_id
_entity_poly.type
_entity_poly.pdbx_seq_one_letter_code
_entity_poly.pdbx_strand_id
1 'polypeptide(L)'
;MLEQYFTEDFLRNLPADTSDAVIAMHKEWSRFSNAKSGLLFDEWVKGELMIMVRQFLESRGLAVPERLREMDIETVDLEYVGTVLREEAEKAEAVKARRAQQAFAEERAAKYRDLFATEGVYAFSEEGYARVETLLGEARGALEALEGLSPRCRERLRRRLDAAVRELQKRTSEIDRFHGFVAEVALVRRVHGEAARPLVTPVRELADLVVRVVAQAEGASAVGRYADLFADF
;
A
#
# COMPACT_ATOMS: atom_id res chain seq x y z
N MET A 1 -51.37 14.16 0.10
CA MET A 1 -50.72 14.18 -1.24
C MET A 1 -49.21 14.04 -1.12
N LEU A 2 -48.58 14.78 -0.21
CA LEU A 2 -47.15 14.64 0.15
C LEU A 2 -46.81 13.26 0.70
N GLU A 3 -47.70 12.69 1.52
CA GLU A 3 -47.58 11.34 2.09
C GLU A 3 -47.49 10.20 1.06
N GLN A 4 -47.69 10.45 -0.25
CA GLN A 4 -47.47 9.44 -1.29
C GLN A 4 -46.01 9.30 -1.72
N TYR A 5 -45.20 10.35 -1.49
CA TYR A 5 -43.80 10.42 -1.92
C TYR A 5 -42.87 10.56 -0.72
N PHE A 6 -43.23 11.44 0.23
CA PHE A 6 -42.47 11.69 1.45
C PHE A 6 -43.23 11.12 2.65
N THR A 7 -43.34 9.80 2.71
CA THR A 7 -43.93 9.13 3.88
C THR A 7 -43.04 9.32 5.10
N GLU A 8 -43.63 9.29 6.31
CA GLU A 8 -42.83 9.23 7.54
C GLU A 8 -41.85 8.06 7.53
N ASP A 9 -42.27 6.90 7.01
CA ASP A 9 -41.42 5.72 6.89
C ASP A 9 -40.20 5.99 6.01
N PHE A 10 -40.38 6.60 4.83
CA PHE A 10 -39.28 7.00 3.95
C PHE A 10 -38.31 7.95 4.67
N LEU A 11 -38.83 9.01 5.31
CA LEU A 11 -38.01 10.01 5.98
C LEU A 11 -37.24 9.44 7.18
N ARG A 12 -37.85 8.51 7.93
CA ARG A 12 -37.20 7.81 9.07
C ARG A 12 -36.15 6.80 8.62
N ASN A 13 -36.33 6.21 7.44
CA ASN A 13 -35.47 5.16 6.90
C ASN A 13 -34.44 5.68 5.87
N LEU A 14 -34.19 6.99 5.83
CA LEU A 14 -33.13 7.55 5.00
C LEU A 14 -31.75 6.96 5.41
N PRO A 15 -30.86 6.68 4.44
CA PRO A 15 -29.52 6.17 4.71
C PRO A 15 -28.76 6.94 5.79
N ALA A 16 -27.89 6.24 6.53
CA ALA A 16 -27.04 6.87 7.55
C ALA A 16 -25.96 7.77 6.92
N ASP A 17 -25.35 7.33 5.81
CA ASP A 17 -24.40 8.16 5.06
C ASP A 17 -25.12 9.34 4.40
N THR A 18 -24.57 10.55 4.61
CA THR A 18 -25.16 11.80 4.12
C THR A 18 -25.27 11.83 2.60
N SER A 19 -24.28 11.33 1.86
CA SER A 19 -24.31 11.34 0.41
C SER A 19 -25.44 10.44 -0.12
N ASP A 20 -25.58 9.25 0.44
CA ASP A 20 -26.67 8.33 0.09
C ASP A 20 -28.05 8.90 0.43
N ALA A 21 -28.19 9.56 1.58
CA ALA A 21 -29.44 10.18 2.00
C ALA A 21 -29.87 11.33 1.07
N VAL A 22 -28.93 12.19 0.66
CA VAL A 22 -29.21 13.30 -0.27
C VAL A 22 -29.62 12.79 -1.64
N ILE A 23 -28.93 11.77 -2.16
CA ILE A 23 -29.29 11.14 -3.44
C ILE A 23 -30.70 10.52 -3.37
N ALA A 24 -31.02 9.82 -2.27
CA ALA A 24 -32.35 9.26 -2.05
C ALA A 24 -33.44 10.35 -1.98
N MET A 25 -33.18 11.42 -1.24
CA MET A 25 -34.10 12.56 -1.11
C MET A 25 -34.33 13.25 -2.46
N HIS A 26 -33.28 13.52 -3.23
CA HIS A 26 -33.38 14.11 -4.57
C HIS A 26 -34.12 13.18 -5.56
N LYS A 27 -33.90 11.86 -5.48
CA LYS A 27 -34.61 10.90 -6.34
C LYS A 27 -36.11 10.92 -6.05
N GLU A 28 -36.51 10.94 -4.78
CA GLU A 28 -37.92 10.99 -4.41
C GLU A 28 -38.54 12.35 -4.77
N TRP A 29 -37.79 13.45 -4.60
CA TRP A 29 -38.18 14.76 -5.10
C TRP A 29 -38.38 14.79 -6.61
N SER A 30 -37.49 14.16 -7.37
CA SER A 30 -37.61 14.07 -8.83
C SER A 30 -38.85 13.28 -9.25
N ARG A 31 -39.16 12.19 -8.54
CA ARG A 31 -40.40 11.41 -8.76
C ARG A 31 -41.64 12.23 -8.46
N PHE A 32 -41.64 12.96 -7.36
CA PHE A 32 -42.71 13.88 -6.99
C PHE A 32 -42.90 14.98 -8.05
N SER A 33 -41.83 15.70 -8.41
CA SER A 33 -41.86 16.80 -9.36
C SER A 33 -42.33 16.34 -10.75
N ASN A 34 -41.81 15.23 -11.26
CA ASN A 34 -42.21 14.67 -12.55
C ASN A 34 -43.68 14.23 -12.56
N ALA A 35 -44.15 13.59 -11.48
CA ALA A 35 -45.52 13.10 -11.40
C ALA A 35 -46.56 14.22 -11.19
N LYS A 36 -46.13 15.40 -10.75
CA LYS A 36 -47.00 16.54 -10.45
C LYS A 36 -46.72 17.77 -11.31
N SER A 37 -45.93 17.62 -12.36
CA SER A 37 -45.65 18.68 -13.32
C SER A 37 -46.96 19.27 -13.88
N GLY A 38 -47.11 20.58 -13.76
CA GLY A 38 -48.30 21.32 -14.22
C GLY A 38 -49.49 21.35 -13.26
N LEU A 39 -49.41 20.75 -12.07
CA LEU A 39 -50.43 20.91 -11.03
C LEU A 39 -50.17 22.17 -10.19
N LEU A 40 -51.25 22.89 -9.87
CA LEU A 40 -51.22 23.98 -8.90
C LEU A 40 -51.29 23.40 -7.49
N PHE A 41 -50.31 23.75 -6.67
CA PHE A 41 -50.30 23.46 -5.24
C PHE A 41 -50.79 24.69 -4.46
N ASP A 42 -51.52 24.46 -3.38
CA ASP A 42 -51.75 25.51 -2.40
C ASP A 42 -50.45 25.89 -1.68
N GLU A 43 -50.41 27.09 -1.09
CA GLU A 43 -49.21 27.62 -0.45
C GLU A 43 -48.78 26.80 0.78
N TRP A 44 -49.72 26.13 1.46
CA TRP A 44 -49.42 25.29 2.62
C TRP A 44 -48.59 24.06 2.24
N VAL A 45 -48.98 23.37 1.16
CA VAL A 45 -48.24 22.20 0.64
C VAL A 45 -46.85 22.61 0.15
N LYS A 46 -46.72 23.77 -0.49
CA LYS A 46 -45.41 24.28 -0.90
C LYS A 46 -44.53 24.61 0.31
N GLY A 47 -45.10 25.29 1.32
CA GLY A 47 -44.44 25.59 2.58
C GLY A 47 -43.92 24.35 3.29
N GLU A 48 -44.74 23.30 3.38
CA GLU A 48 -44.37 22.03 4.00
C GLU A 48 -43.17 21.37 3.29
N LEU A 49 -43.19 21.31 1.95
CA LEU A 49 -42.08 20.80 1.15
C LEU A 49 -40.78 21.59 1.37
N MET A 50 -40.87 22.92 1.36
CA MET A 50 -39.73 23.79 1.62
C MET A 50 -39.15 23.55 3.02
N ILE A 51 -40.00 23.49 4.06
CA ILE A 51 -39.59 23.23 5.44
C ILE A 51 -38.93 21.87 5.54
N MET A 52 -39.52 20.83 4.97
CA MET A 52 -38.97 19.48 4.96
C MET A 52 -37.56 19.46 4.37
N VAL A 53 -37.35 20.07 3.20
CA VAL A 53 -36.03 20.12 2.56
C VAL A 53 -35.05 20.92 3.39
N ARG A 54 -35.46 22.08 3.93
CA ARG A 54 -34.62 22.91 4.81
C ARG A 54 -34.16 22.10 6.03
N GLN A 55 -35.09 21.46 6.74
CA GLN A 55 -34.79 20.65 7.92
C GLN A 55 -33.96 19.41 7.60
N PHE A 56 -34.19 18.78 6.44
CA PHE A 56 -33.35 17.68 5.99
C PHE A 56 -31.90 18.12 5.82
N LEU A 57 -31.64 19.23 5.11
CA LEU A 57 -30.29 19.76 4.92
C LEU A 57 -29.63 20.10 6.27
N GLU A 58 -30.33 20.78 7.17
CA GLU A 58 -29.82 21.13 8.51
C GLU A 58 -29.49 19.88 9.34
N SER A 59 -30.39 18.89 9.36
CA SER A 59 -30.20 17.64 10.12
C SER A 59 -28.99 16.82 9.65
N ARG A 60 -28.57 17.01 8.39
CA ARG A 60 -27.42 16.33 7.78
C ARG A 60 -26.14 17.18 7.81
N GLY A 61 -26.18 18.36 8.45
CA GLY A 61 -25.05 19.29 8.52
C GLY A 61 -24.67 19.91 7.18
N LEU A 62 -25.62 19.97 6.24
CA LEU A 62 -25.41 20.55 4.92
C LEU A 62 -25.70 22.05 4.94
N ALA A 63 -25.04 22.79 4.03
CA ALA A 63 -25.27 24.22 3.91
C ALA A 63 -26.67 24.49 3.34
N VAL A 64 -27.48 25.23 4.09
CA VAL A 64 -28.74 25.78 3.57
C VAL A 64 -28.43 27.11 2.88
N PRO A 65 -28.74 27.28 1.59
CA PRO A 65 -28.60 28.57 0.91
C PRO A 65 -29.43 29.67 1.59
N GLU A 66 -28.91 30.89 1.64
CA GLU A 66 -29.58 32.04 2.29
C GLU A 66 -30.99 32.27 1.75
N ARG A 67 -31.14 32.25 0.41
CA ARG A 67 -32.46 32.34 -0.24
C ARG A 67 -33.43 31.25 0.23
N LEU A 68 -32.97 30.02 0.43
CA LEU A 68 -33.82 28.94 0.95
C LEU A 68 -34.12 29.12 2.44
N ARG A 69 -33.19 29.67 3.22
CA ARG A 69 -33.34 29.92 4.67
C ARG A 69 -34.36 31.01 4.96
N GLU A 70 -34.37 32.06 4.15
CA GLU A 70 -35.20 33.25 4.34
C GLU A 70 -36.55 33.18 3.59
N MET A 71 -36.74 32.16 2.76
CA MET A 71 -37.97 31.97 1.99
C MET A 71 -39.19 31.84 2.91
N ASP A 72 -40.22 32.64 2.61
CA ASP A 72 -41.54 32.64 3.25
C ASP A 72 -42.47 31.62 2.60
N ILE A 73 -43.38 31.03 3.39
CA ILE A 73 -44.41 30.07 2.97
C ILE A 73 -45.27 30.65 1.83
N GLU A 74 -45.56 31.96 1.84
CA GLU A 74 -46.38 32.60 0.80
C GLU A 74 -45.66 32.79 -0.53
N THR A 75 -44.33 32.61 -0.57
CA THR A 75 -43.48 32.92 -1.73
C THR A 75 -42.64 31.74 -2.18
N VAL A 76 -43.05 30.52 -1.84
CA VAL A 76 -42.25 29.33 -2.10
C VAL A 76 -42.06 29.07 -3.58
N ASP A 77 -40.80 29.04 -3.99
CA ASP A 77 -40.35 28.63 -5.31
C ASP A 77 -39.89 27.15 -5.26
N LEU A 78 -40.80 26.23 -5.57
CA LEU A 78 -40.51 24.79 -5.58
C LEU A 78 -39.47 24.38 -6.63
N GLU A 79 -39.32 25.15 -7.71
CA GLU A 79 -38.28 24.89 -8.71
C GLU A 79 -36.90 25.19 -8.11
N TYR A 80 -36.79 26.29 -7.35
CA TYR A 80 -35.58 26.59 -6.61
C TYR A 80 -35.30 25.56 -5.51
N VAL A 81 -36.30 25.15 -4.71
CA VAL A 81 -36.13 24.09 -3.69
C VAL A 81 -35.60 22.80 -4.32
N GLY A 82 -36.16 22.40 -5.46
CA GLY A 82 -35.67 21.23 -6.21
C GLY A 82 -34.26 21.40 -6.76
N THR A 83 -33.90 22.60 -7.20
CA THR A 83 -32.54 22.91 -7.65
C THR A 83 -31.52 22.75 -6.54
N VAL A 84 -31.82 23.21 -5.32
CA VAL A 84 -30.94 23.04 -4.16
C VAL A 84 -30.69 21.54 -3.88
N LEU A 85 -31.73 20.71 -3.87
CA LEU A 85 -31.57 19.26 -3.67
C LEU A 85 -30.75 18.60 -4.78
N ARG A 86 -30.97 19.00 -6.04
CA ARG A 86 -30.21 18.48 -7.19
C ARG A 86 -28.73 18.81 -7.07
N GLU A 87 -28.38 20.07 -6.77
CA GLU A 87 -26.99 20.50 -6.61
C GLU A 87 -26.29 19.73 -5.48
N GLU A 88 -26.97 19.53 -4.35
CA GLU A 88 -26.42 18.72 -3.25
C GLU A 88 -26.28 17.23 -3.63
N ALA A 89 -27.21 16.68 -4.41
CA ALA A 89 -27.11 15.31 -4.92
C ALA A 89 -25.95 15.13 -5.91
N GLU A 90 -25.71 16.11 -6.79
CA GLU A 90 -24.57 16.09 -7.71
C GLU A 90 -23.23 16.11 -6.95
N LYS A 91 -23.12 16.95 -5.90
CA LYS A 91 -21.95 16.95 -5.01
C LYS A 91 -21.78 15.60 -4.31
N ALA A 92 -22.88 15.02 -3.81
CA ALA A 92 -22.87 13.71 -3.15
C ALA A 92 -22.40 12.59 -4.08
N GLU A 93 -22.89 12.57 -5.33
CA GLU A 93 -22.45 11.60 -6.34
C GLU A 93 -20.96 11.75 -6.68
N ALA A 94 -20.46 12.99 -6.78
CA ALA A 94 -19.03 13.24 -7.00
C ALA A 94 -18.16 12.71 -5.85
N VAL A 95 -18.60 12.88 -4.60
CA VAL A 95 -17.91 12.32 -3.42
C VAL A 95 -17.88 10.79 -3.48
N LYS A 96 -19.00 10.14 -3.80
CA LYS A 96 -19.08 8.68 -3.92
C LYS A 96 -18.19 8.16 -5.04
N ALA A 97 -18.22 8.79 -6.21
CA ALA A 97 -17.38 8.42 -7.34
C ALA A 97 -15.89 8.50 -6.96
N ARG A 98 -15.48 9.56 -6.25
CA ARG A 98 -14.10 9.71 -5.77
C ARG A 98 -13.71 8.63 -4.77
N ARG A 99 -14.58 8.32 -3.79
CA ARG A 99 -14.33 7.22 -2.81
C ARG A 99 -14.19 5.87 -3.52
N ALA A 100 -15.04 5.58 -4.50
CA ALA A 100 -14.98 4.35 -5.28
C ALA A 100 -13.70 4.26 -6.12
N GLN A 101 -13.28 5.36 -6.76
CA GLN A 101 -12.01 5.43 -7.49
C GLN A 101 -10.80 5.20 -6.59
N GLN A 102 -10.80 5.78 -5.39
CA GLN A 102 -9.74 5.57 -4.40
C GLN A 102 -9.68 4.12 -3.94
N ALA A 103 -10.82 3.54 -3.55
CA ALA A 103 -10.91 2.13 -3.16
C ALA A 103 -10.41 1.19 -4.27
N PHE A 104 -10.80 1.46 -5.53
CA PHE A 104 -10.31 0.71 -6.68
C PHE A 104 -8.79 0.86 -6.86
N ALA A 105 -8.27 2.08 -6.75
CA ALA A 105 -6.83 2.33 -6.88
C ALA A 105 -6.04 1.63 -5.77
N GLU A 106 -6.53 1.65 -4.53
CA GLU A 106 -5.92 0.98 -3.39
C GLU A 106 -5.94 -0.55 -3.54
N GLU A 107 -7.08 -1.13 -3.95
CA GLU A 107 -7.21 -2.56 -4.24
C GLU A 107 -6.23 -2.99 -5.34
N ARG A 108 -6.15 -2.22 -6.43
CA ARG A 108 -5.21 -2.48 -7.53
C ARG A 108 -3.77 -2.33 -7.08
N ALA A 109 -3.45 -1.30 -6.31
CA ALA A 109 -2.11 -1.10 -5.77
C ALA A 109 -1.70 -2.25 -4.83
N ALA A 110 -2.60 -2.74 -3.98
CA ALA A 110 -2.36 -3.92 -3.15
C ALA A 110 -2.09 -5.16 -4.02
N LYS A 111 -2.99 -5.46 -4.96
CA LYS A 111 -2.81 -6.58 -5.90
C LYS A 111 -1.48 -6.53 -6.64
N TYR A 112 -1.10 -5.36 -7.18
CA TYR A 112 0.14 -5.24 -7.92
C TYR A 112 1.37 -5.27 -7.01
N ARG A 113 1.30 -4.75 -5.78
CA ARG A 113 2.35 -4.97 -4.78
C ARG A 113 2.58 -6.45 -4.53
N ASP A 114 1.52 -7.23 -4.36
CA ASP A 114 1.64 -8.67 -4.11
C ASP A 114 2.19 -9.41 -5.33
N LEU A 115 1.79 -9.01 -6.55
CA LEU A 115 2.33 -9.58 -7.79
C LEU A 115 3.80 -9.21 -8.00
N PHE A 116 4.20 -7.97 -7.69
CA PHE A 116 5.59 -7.51 -7.77
C PHE A 116 6.44 -7.92 -6.58
N ALA A 117 5.84 -8.41 -5.51
CA ALA A 117 6.54 -9.11 -4.43
C ALA A 117 7.00 -10.52 -4.86
N THR A 118 7.15 -10.75 -6.17
CA THR A 118 7.56 -12.01 -6.77
C THR A 118 8.83 -12.54 -6.09
N GLU A 119 8.68 -13.72 -5.50
CA GLU A 119 9.71 -14.71 -5.16
C GLU A 119 10.97 -14.19 -4.46
N GLY A 120 11.00 -14.33 -3.13
CA GLY A 120 12.21 -14.63 -2.38
C GLY A 120 13.43 -13.79 -2.74
N VAL A 121 13.31 -12.46 -2.80
CA VAL A 121 14.48 -11.60 -2.89
C VAL A 121 15.27 -11.86 -1.62
N TYR A 122 16.37 -12.60 -1.74
CA TYR A 122 17.39 -12.61 -0.72
C TYR A 122 17.81 -11.16 -0.55
N ALA A 123 17.31 -10.49 0.48
CA ALA A 123 17.57 -9.09 0.74
C ALA A 123 18.19 -9.00 2.13
N PHE A 124 19.40 -8.45 2.20
CA PHE A 124 19.93 -8.02 3.48
C PHE A 124 19.08 -6.85 4.00
N SER A 125 18.83 -6.80 5.30
CA SER A 125 18.34 -5.57 5.94
C SER A 125 19.33 -4.42 5.71
N GLU A 126 18.92 -3.17 5.89
CA GLU A 126 19.86 -2.04 5.74
C GLU A 126 21.07 -2.15 6.69
N GLU A 127 20.86 -2.62 7.92
CA GLU A 127 21.95 -2.95 8.86
C GLU A 127 22.81 -4.12 8.37
N GLY A 128 22.17 -5.17 7.82
CA GLY A 128 22.86 -6.32 7.24
C GLY A 128 23.70 -5.94 6.02
N TYR A 129 23.21 -5.03 5.19
CA TYR A 129 23.91 -4.51 4.01
C TYR A 129 25.21 -3.83 4.41
N ALA A 130 25.15 -2.89 5.36
CA ALA A 130 26.33 -2.17 5.85
C ALA A 130 27.37 -3.13 6.45
N ARG A 131 26.91 -4.18 7.16
CA ARG A 131 27.81 -5.18 7.71
C ARG A 131 28.46 -6.05 6.63
N VAL A 132 27.68 -6.54 5.67
CA VAL A 132 28.22 -7.32 4.53
C VAL A 132 29.25 -6.51 3.73
N GLU A 133 28.98 -5.23 3.48
CA GLU A 133 29.93 -4.34 2.80
C GLU A 133 31.25 -4.25 3.57
N THR A 134 31.17 -4.07 4.89
CA THR A 134 32.35 -4.04 5.77
C THR A 134 33.12 -5.36 5.70
N LEU A 135 32.44 -6.50 5.82
CA LEU A 135 33.06 -7.83 5.80
C LEU A 135 33.74 -8.15 4.46
N LEU A 136 33.16 -7.75 3.33
CA LEU A 136 33.81 -7.89 2.02
C LEU A 136 35.05 -7.00 1.90
N GLY A 137 35.03 -5.81 2.52
CA GLY A 137 36.20 -4.93 2.62
C GLY A 137 37.33 -5.55 3.46
N GLU A 138 36.99 -6.07 4.65
CA GLU A 138 37.93 -6.79 5.52
C GLU A 138 38.51 -8.02 4.81
N ALA A 139 37.68 -8.82 4.14
CA ALA A 139 38.10 -9.99 3.38
C ALA A 139 39.02 -9.61 2.20
N ARG A 140 38.78 -8.47 1.54
CA ARG A 140 39.68 -7.95 0.50
C ARG A 140 41.05 -7.63 1.08
N GLY A 141 41.11 -6.88 2.18
CA GLY A 141 42.37 -6.55 2.84
C GLY A 141 43.14 -7.79 3.29
N ALA A 142 42.45 -8.75 3.89
CA ALA A 142 43.05 -10.01 4.32
C ALA A 142 43.57 -10.86 3.16
N LEU A 143 42.82 -10.93 2.04
CA LEU A 143 43.24 -11.65 0.84
C LEU A 143 44.53 -11.07 0.24
N GLU A 144 44.67 -9.74 0.24
CA GLU A 144 45.88 -9.08 -0.23
C GLU A 144 47.09 -9.39 0.65
N ALA A 145 46.91 -9.33 1.97
CA ALA A 145 47.96 -9.58 2.96
C ALA A 145 48.34 -11.06 3.13
N LEU A 146 47.49 -12.00 2.72
CA LEU A 146 47.74 -13.43 2.91
C LEU A 146 48.88 -13.92 2.03
N GLU A 147 49.97 -14.37 2.63
CA GLU A 147 51.12 -14.93 1.92
C GLU A 147 50.94 -16.44 1.64
N GLY A 148 51.73 -16.98 0.71
CA GLY A 148 51.74 -18.42 0.39
C GLY A 148 50.62 -18.91 -0.54
N LEU A 149 49.67 -18.06 -0.93
CA LEU A 149 48.70 -18.39 -1.98
C LEU A 149 49.37 -18.48 -3.35
N SER A 150 49.08 -19.53 -4.12
CA SER A 150 49.48 -19.59 -5.52
C SER A 150 48.82 -18.43 -6.31
N PRO A 151 49.48 -17.88 -7.36
CA PRO A 151 48.92 -16.80 -8.16
C PRO A 151 47.53 -17.11 -8.73
N ARG A 152 47.32 -18.36 -9.16
CA ARG A 152 46.04 -18.84 -9.68
C ARG A 152 44.94 -18.87 -8.62
N CYS A 153 45.26 -19.30 -7.40
CA CYS A 153 44.31 -19.33 -6.28
C CYS A 153 43.90 -17.91 -5.88
N ARG A 154 44.88 -16.99 -5.75
CA ARG A 154 44.63 -15.58 -5.43
C ARG A 154 43.70 -14.93 -6.46
N GLU A 155 43.97 -15.12 -7.75
CA GLU A 155 43.14 -14.57 -8.83
C GLU A 155 41.71 -15.13 -8.80
N ARG A 156 41.55 -16.43 -8.50
CA ARG A 156 40.22 -17.05 -8.37
C ARG A 156 39.43 -16.47 -7.20
N LEU A 157 40.07 -16.29 -6.04
CA LEU A 157 39.45 -15.66 -4.86
C LEU A 157 39.04 -14.21 -5.14
N ARG A 158 39.92 -13.41 -5.77
CA ARG A 158 39.61 -12.03 -6.15
C ARG A 158 38.38 -11.95 -7.04
N ARG A 159 38.29 -12.79 -8.06
CA ARG A 159 37.10 -12.83 -8.95
C ARG A 159 35.82 -13.17 -8.21
N ARG A 160 35.87 -14.10 -7.25
CA ARG A 160 34.70 -14.48 -6.43
C ARG A 160 34.29 -13.36 -5.49
N LEU A 161 35.26 -12.73 -4.84
CA LEU A 161 35.04 -11.58 -3.98
C LEU A 161 34.43 -10.40 -4.75
N ASP A 162 34.98 -10.06 -5.93
CA ASP A 162 34.46 -8.98 -6.76
C ASP A 162 33.06 -9.29 -7.29
N ALA A 163 32.75 -10.56 -7.58
CA ALA A 163 31.40 -10.97 -7.93
C ALA A 163 30.42 -10.76 -6.77
N ALA A 164 30.81 -11.10 -5.53
CA ALA A 164 29.98 -10.85 -4.34
C ALA A 164 29.78 -9.34 -4.07
N VAL A 165 30.83 -8.53 -4.24
CA VAL A 165 30.74 -7.06 -4.10
C VAL A 165 29.81 -6.45 -5.15
N ARG A 166 29.94 -6.86 -6.42
CA ARG A 166 29.06 -6.38 -7.49
C ARG A 166 27.61 -6.79 -7.24
N GLU A 167 27.38 -7.97 -6.69
CA GLU A 167 26.04 -8.43 -6.39
C GLU A 167 25.41 -7.64 -5.24
N LEU A 168 26.18 -7.37 -4.19
CA LEU A 168 25.74 -6.50 -3.09
C LEU A 168 25.28 -5.14 -3.62
N GLN A 169 26.04 -4.50 -4.51
CA GLN A 169 25.73 -3.18 -5.08
C GLN A 169 24.41 -3.13 -5.87
N LYS A 170 23.93 -4.26 -6.40
CA LYS A 170 22.67 -4.30 -7.15
C LYS A 170 21.44 -4.31 -6.24
N ARG A 171 21.60 -4.50 -4.93
CA ARG A 171 20.51 -4.70 -3.96
C ARG A 171 19.54 -5.83 -4.32
N THR A 172 19.94 -6.73 -5.23
CA THR A 172 19.21 -7.92 -5.67
C THR A 172 20.14 -9.08 -5.37
N SER A 173 19.93 -9.87 -4.31
CA SER A 173 20.98 -10.83 -3.94
C SER A 173 20.80 -12.14 -4.71
N GLU A 174 21.49 -12.30 -5.84
CA GLU A 174 21.85 -13.63 -6.37
C GLU A 174 22.77 -14.30 -5.32
N ILE A 175 22.16 -14.96 -4.34
CA ILE A 175 22.84 -15.44 -3.13
C ILE A 175 24.00 -16.41 -3.43
N ASP A 176 23.94 -17.08 -4.58
CA ASP A 176 24.97 -17.98 -5.11
C ASP A 176 26.33 -17.30 -5.32
N ARG A 177 26.36 -15.97 -5.53
CA ARG A 177 27.61 -15.22 -5.62
C ARG A 177 28.36 -15.20 -4.28
N PHE A 178 27.62 -15.09 -3.18
CA PHE A 178 28.17 -15.14 -1.83
C PHE A 178 28.58 -16.57 -1.48
N HIS A 179 27.73 -17.58 -1.77
CA HIS A 179 28.05 -18.99 -1.55
C HIS A 179 29.34 -19.39 -2.28
N GLY A 180 29.50 -18.99 -3.54
CA GLY A 180 30.70 -19.29 -4.32
C GLY A 180 31.97 -18.66 -3.75
N PHE A 181 31.87 -17.53 -3.06
CA PHE A 181 33.01 -16.92 -2.36
C PHE A 181 33.32 -17.64 -1.04
N VAL A 182 32.30 -17.92 -0.22
CA VAL A 182 32.52 -18.63 1.06
C VAL A 182 33.12 -20.02 0.84
N ALA A 183 32.60 -20.79 -0.13
CA ALA A 183 33.10 -22.12 -0.46
C ALA A 183 34.59 -22.10 -0.86
N GLU A 184 35.00 -21.07 -1.61
CA GLU A 184 36.40 -20.91 -2.02
C GLU A 184 37.32 -20.62 -0.83
N VAL A 185 36.87 -19.81 0.14
CA VAL A 185 37.63 -19.52 1.37
C VAL A 185 37.70 -20.73 2.30
N ALA A 186 36.65 -21.56 2.36
CA ALA A 186 36.70 -22.85 3.04
C ALA A 186 37.84 -23.74 2.50
N LEU A 187 38.02 -23.78 1.18
CA LEU A 187 39.13 -24.53 0.56
C LEU A 187 40.48 -23.94 0.96
N VAL A 188 40.62 -22.61 0.99
CA VAL A 188 41.85 -21.94 1.46
C VAL A 188 42.18 -22.32 2.90
N ARG A 189 41.18 -22.34 3.79
CA ARG A 189 41.36 -22.78 5.19
C ARG A 189 41.88 -24.20 5.29
N ARG A 190 41.34 -25.13 4.48
CA ARG A 190 41.79 -26.53 4.49
C ARG A 190 43.26 -26.67 4.07
N VAL A 191 43.76 -25.80 3.20
CA VAL A 191 45.14 -25.85 2.71
C VAL A 191 46.11 -25.09 3.62
N HIS A 192 45.73 -23.91 4.10
CA HIS A 192 46.61 -22.98 4.80
C HIS A 192 46.40 -22.95 6.33
N GLY A 193 45.38 -23.64 6.84
CA GLY A 193 45.09 -23.76 8.27
C GLY A 193 44.93 -22.39 8.94
N GLU A 194 45.55 -22.24 10.11
CA GLU A 194 45.52 -21.00 10.91
C GLU A 194 46.10 -19.78 10.19
N ALA A 195 46.99 -19.96 9.21
CA ALA A 195 47.54 -18.82 8.45
C ALA A 195 46.45 -18.09 7.65
N ALA A 196 45.38 -18.79 7.25
CA ALA A 196 44.24 -18.19 6.56
C ALA A 196 43.23 -17.51 7.48
N ARG A 197 43.40 -17.58 8.81
CA ARG A 197 42.44 -17.05 9.79
C ARG A 197 42.02 -15.58 9.57
N PRO A 198 42.91 -14.65 9.17
CA PRO A 198 42.51 -13.27 8.88
C PRO A 198 41.48 -13.16 7.75
N LEU A 199 41.52 -14.05 6.76
CA LEU A 199 40.55 -14.11 5.66
C LEU A 199 39.29 -14.88 6.06
N VAL A 200 39.45 -15.98 6.80
CA VAL A 200 38.37 -16.87 7.23
C VAL A 200 37.40 -16.18 8.18
N THR A 201 37.89 -15.34 9.10
CA THR A 201 37.08 -14.69 10.14
C THR A 201 35.94 -13.83 9.58
N PRO A 202 36.19 -12.82 8.73
CA PRO A 202 35.11 -12.02 8.15
C PRO A 202 34.18 -12.83 7.23
N VAL A 203 34.73 -13.84 6.55
CA VAL A 203 33.96 -14.67 5.62
C VAL A 203 33.00 -15.62 6.34
N ARG A 204 33.35 -16.06 7.55
CA ARG A 204 32.44 -16.83 8.41
C ARG A 204 31.25 -15.99 8.85
N GLU A 205 31.46 -14.76 9.28
CA GLU A 205 30.35 -13.88 9.64
C GLU A 205 29.48 -13.53 8.43
N LEU A 206 30.09 -13.36 7.26
CA LEU A 206 29.38 -13.18 5.99
C LEU A 206 28.47 -14.38 5.71
N ALA A 207 28.95 -15.61 5.93
CA ALA A 207 28.16 -16.82 5.77
C ALA A 207 26.94 -16.84 6.70
N ASP A 208 27.11 -16.46 7.96
CA ASP A 208 26.01 -16.40 8.93
C ASP A 208 24.93 -15.37 8.53
N LEU A 209 25.32 -14.26 7.92
CA LEU A 209 24.38 -13.26 7.38
C LEU A 209 23.64 -13.80 6.15
N VAL A 210 24.37 -14.46 5.23
CA VAL A 210 23.81 -15.10 4.04
C VAL A 210 22.78 -16.17 4.41
N VAL A 211 23.08 -17.05 5.38
CA VAL A 211 22.16 -18.07 5.87
C VAL A 211 20.88 -17.47 6.45
N ARG A 212 20.98 -16.37 7.20
CA ARG A 212 19.81 -15.68 7.75
C ARG A 212 18.90 -15.14 6.65
N VAL A 213 19.47 -14.55 5.60
CA VAL A 213 18.71 -14.05 4.45
C VAL A 213 18.03 -15.20 3.70
N VAL A 214 18.72 -16.32 3.51
CA VAL A 214 18.13 -17.53 2.92
C VAL A 214 17.01 -18.09 3.77
N ALA A 215 17.21 -18.20 5.08
CA ALA A 215 16.20 -18.68 6.02
C ALA A 215 14.95 -17.80 6.03
N GLN A 216 15.13 -16.49 5.88
CA GLN A 216 14.03 -15.53 5.81
C GLN A 216 13.26 -15.65 4.49
N ALA A 217 13.96 -15.85 3.37
CA ALA A 217 13.34 -15.95 2.05
C ALA A 217 12.67 -17.31 1.80
N GLU A 218 13.26 -18.41 2.27
CA GLU A 218 12.82 -19.78 1.97
C GLU A 218 12.28 -20.58 3.18
N GLY A 219 12.37 -20.02 4.40
CA GLY A 219 11.98 -20.70 5.63
C GLY A 219 13.07 -21.62 6.22
N ALA A 220 12.82 -22.11 7.45
CA ALA A 220 13.82 -22.83 8.25
C ALA A 220 14.33 -24.15 7.63
N SER A 221 13.56 -24.79 6.74
CA SER A 221 13.96 -26.01 6.03
C SER A 221 15.10 -25.79 5.03
N ALA A 222 15.29 -24.56 4.53
CA ALA A 222 16.38 -24.24 3.61
C ALA A 222 17.75 -24.20 4.32
N VAL A 223 17.77 -23.87 5.61
CA VAL A 223 19.00 -23.73 6.42
C VAL A 223 19.82 -25.02 6.48
N GLY A 224 19.15 -26.18 6.52
CA GLY A 224 19.83 -27.48 6.56
C GLY A 224 20.74 -27.73 5.35
N ARG A 225 20.38 -27.22 4.16
CA ARG A 225 21.21 -27.35 2.94
C ARG A 225 22.50 -26.52 2.99
N TYR A 226 22.51 -25.49 3.82
CA TYR A 226 23.64 -24.55 3.95
C TYR A 226 24.47 -24.80 5.21
N ALA A 227 23.90 -25.44 6.23
CA ALA A 227 24.62 -25.83 7.45
C ALA A 227 25.83 -26.74 7.14
N ASP A 228 25.70 -27.66 6.19
CA ASP A 228 26.79 -28.57 5.79
C ASP A 228 27.94 -27.86 5.07
N LEU A 229 27.65 -26.77 4.34
CA LEU A 229 28.65 -25.94 3.64
C LEU A 229 29.55 -25.16 4.61
N PHE A 230 29.06 -24.90 5.82
CA PHE A 230 29.77 -24.14 6.86
C PHE A 230 30.23 -25.00 8.05
N ALA A 231 29.92 -26.30 8.04
CA ALA A 231 30.37 -27.24 9.08
C ALA A 231 31.90 -27.40 9.12
N ASP A 232 32.58 -27.13 8.00
CA ASP A 232 34.04 -27.18 7.87
C ASP A 232 34.73 -25.81 8.11
N PHE A 233 33.98 -24.82 8.62
CA PHE A 233 34.45 -23.50 9.07
C PHE A 233 34.54 -23.38 10.61
#